data_AF-A0AAV5BWY3-F1
#
_entry.id   AF-A0AAV5BWY3-F1
#
_cell.length_a   1.000
_cell.length_b   1.000
_cell.length_c   1.000
_cell.angle_alpha   90.00
_cell.angle_beta   90.00
_cell.angle_gamma   90.00
#
_symmetry.space_group_name_H-M   'P 1'
#
loop_
_entity.id
_entity.type
_entity.pdbx_description
1 polymer ?
#
loop_
_entity_poly.entity_id
_entity_poly.type
_entity_poly.pdbx_seq_one_letter_code
_entity_poly.pdbx_strand_id
1 'polypeptide(L)' 'MGSADPPLGGSWSSAVARVPIASGVAVRIFDLFDPKRNGVIDFGEFVRSLNIFHPDTPEAEKITFAFKLMILEELAA' A
#
# COMPACT_ATOMS: atom_id res chain seq x y z
N MET A 1 4.44 -3.38 30.88
CA MET A 1 3.75 -4.19 29.86
C MET A 1 4.78 -4.49 28.78
N GLY A 2 5.68 -5.45 28.94
CA GLY A 2 5.43 -6.90 28.98
C GLY A 2 6.02 -7.50 27.68
N SER A 3 7.33 -7.39 27.50
CA SER A 3 8.05 -7.97 26.35
C SER A 3 8.02 -9.48 26.48
N ALA A 4 7.28 -10.17 25.60
CA ALA A 4 7.33 -11.61 25.50
C ALA A 4 8.70 -12.01 24.93
N ASP A 5 9.44 -12.86 25.65
CA ASP A 5 10.71 -13.39 25.17
C ASP A 5 10.50 -14.28 23.93
N PRO A 6 11.41 -14.23 22.93
CA PRO A 6 11.31 -15.07 21.75
C PRO A 6 11.65 -16.53 22.09
N PRO A 7 10.96 -17.52 21.51
CA PRO A 7 11.11 -18.93 21.87
C PRO A 7 12.46 -19.55 21.50
N LEU A 8 13.36 -18.83 20.82
CA LEU A 8 14.62 -19.34 20.31
C LEU A 8 15.73 -18.27 20.37
N GLY A 9 16.12 -17.85 21.58
CA GLY A 9 17.46 -17.32 21.92
C GLY A 9 18.10 -16.25 21.03
N GLY A 10 17.34 -15.50 20.22
CA GLY A 10 17.84 -14.54 19.24
C GLY A 10 17.43 -13.11 19.58
N SER A 11 18.35 -12.17 19.39
CA SER A 11 18.10 -10.74 19.53
C SER A 11 17.08 -10.26 18.48
N TRP A 12 15.96 -9.68 18.90
CA TRP A 12 14.99 -9.04 17.99
C TRP A 12 15.64 -7.92 17.16
N SER A 13 16.78 -7.37 17.59
CA SER A 13 17.52 -6.34 16.85
C SER A 13 18.05 -6.82 15.49
N SER A 14 18.28 -8.13 15.31
CA SER A 14 18.61 -8.73 13.99
C SER A 14 17.38 -9.23 13.24
N ALA A 15 16.24 -9.32 13.92
CA ALA A 15 14.94 -9.63 13.37
C ALA A 15 14.07 -8.37 13.25
N VAL A 16 14.68 -7.23 12.89
CA VAL A 16 14.03 -6.40 11.87
C VAL A 16 14.01 -7.27 10.64
N ALA A 17 13.03 -8.18 10.61
CA ALA A 17 12.77 -9.06 9.52
C ALA A 17 12.86 -8.18 8.30
N ARG A 18 13.75 -8.57 7.38
CA ARG A 18 13.81 -8.03 6.04
C ARG A 18 12.50 -8.45 5.38
N VAL A 19 11.40 -7.85 5.81
CA VAL A 19 10.17 -7.72 5.05
C VAL A 19 10.67 -7.01 3.81
N PRO A 20 10.77 -7.69 2.65
CA PRO A 20 11.12 -6.98 1.42
C PRO A 20 10.14 -5.83 1.35
N ILE A 21 10.68 -4.61 1.41
CA ILE A 21 9.97 -3.36 1.62
C ILE A 21 8.77 -3.39 0.68
N ALA A 22 7.58 -3.70 1.19
CA ALA A 22 6.34 -3.77 0.44
C ALA A 22 6.45 -4.48 -0.94
N SER A 23 5.94 -5.71 -1.08
CA SER A 23 5.49 -6.26 -2.39
C SER A 23 5.07 -5.12 -3.32
N GLY A 24 5.56 -5.04 -4.57
CA GLY A 24 5.38 -3.85 -5.42
C GLY A 24 3.93 -3.33 -5.48
N VAL A 25 2.94 -4.19 -5.22
CA VAL A 25 1.53 -3.85 -5.01
C VAL A 25 1.31 -2.84 -3.88
N ALA A 26 1.94 -2.99 -2.71
CA ALA A 26 1.76 -2.11 -1.56
C ALA A 26 2.35 -0.70 -1.79
N VAL A 27 3.47 -0.59 -2.52
CA VAL A 27 4.00 0.72 -2.96
C VAL A 27 3.00 1.40 -3.91
N ARG A 28 2.45 0.66 -4.88
CA ARG A 28 1.46 1.19 -5.82
C ARG A 28 0.14 1.59 -5.15
N ILE A 29 -0.31 0.80 -4.16
CA ILE A 29 -1.48 1.16 -3.35
C ILE A 29 -1.20 2.47 -2.61
N PHE A 30 0.00 2.62 -2.03
CA PHE A 30 0.37 3.84 -1.33
C PHE A 30 0.35 5.05 -2.27
N ASP A 31 0.94 4.95 -3.46
CA ASP A 31 0.93 6.02 -4.47
C ASP A 31 -0.48 6.42 -4.92
N LEU A 32 -1.41 5.45 -4.98
CA LEU A 32 -2.81 5.71 -5.30
C LEU A 32 -3.58 6.39 -4.16
N PHE A 33 -3.15 6.16 -2.92
CA PHE A 33 -3.81 6.69 -1.73
C PHE A 33 -3.18 7.99 -1.23
N ASP A 34 -1.97 8.34 -1.67
CA ASP A 34 -1.32 9.63 -1.41
C ASP A 34 -1.22 10.49 -2.69
N PRO A 35 -2.34 11.09 -3.15
CA PRO A 35 -2.32 11.97 -4.31
C PRO A 35 -1.49 13.26 -4.08
N LYS A 36 -1.27 13.65 -2.82
CA LYS A 36 -0.44 14.80 -2.46
C LYS A 36 1.05 14.51 -2.51
N ARG A 37 1.44 13.23 -2.54
CA ARG A 37 2.84 12.77 -2.55
C ARG A 37 3.66 13.35 -1.40
N ASN A 38 3.06 13.44 -0.23
CA ASN A 38 3.70 13.95 0.98
C ASN A 38 4.22 12.82 1.89
N GLY A 39 4.03 11.56 1.50
CA GLY A 39 4.45 10.38 2.23
C GLY A 39 3.50 9.97 3.37
N VAL A 40 2.30 10.57 3.45
CA VAL A 40 1.30 10.31 4.49
C VAL A 40 -0.09 10.32 3.88
N ILE A 41 -0.88 9.27 4.16
CA ILE A 41 -2.29 9.21 3.77
C ILE A 41 -3.13 9.79 4.91
N ASP A 42 -3.75 10.94 4.71
CA ASP A 42 -4.71 11.50 5.66
C ASP A 42 -6.07 10.78 5.59
N PHE A 43 -6.92 10.99 6.59
CA PHE A 43 -8.24 10.33 6.64
C PHE A 43 -9.12 10.68 5.43
N GLY A 44 -9.04 11.91 4.93
CA GLY A 44 -9.80 12.32 3.76
C GLY A 44 -9.30 11.64 2.49
N GLU A 45 -7.99 11.45 2.35
CA GLU A 45 -7.36 10.72 1.24
C GLU A 45 -7.74 9.24 1.27
N PHE A 46 -7.69 8.63 2.45
CA PHE A 46 -8.13 7.25 2.65
C PHE A 46 -9.60 7.05 2.23
N VAL A 47 -10.51 7.89 2.73
CA VAL A 47 -11.95 7.80 2.40
C VAL A 47 -12.20 8.07 0.92
N ARG A 48 -11.53 9.05 0.32
CA ARG A 48 -11.66 9.34 -1.12
C ARG A 48 -11.19 8.16 -1.98
N SER A 49 -10.07 7.54 -1.64
CA SER A 49 -9.54 6.39 -2.39
C SER A 49 -10.43 5.16 -2.25
N LEU A 50 -11.14 4.99 -1.12
CA LEU A 50 -12.15 3.92 -0.98
C LEU A 50 -13.43 4.18 -1.78
N ASN A 51 -13.72 5.43 -2.14
CA ASN A 51 -14.94 5.78 -2.89
C ASN A 51 -15.01 5.09 -4.26
N ILE A 52 -13.88 4.65 -4.82
CA ILE A 52 -13.85 3.88 -6.07
C ILE A 52 -14.62 2.56 -5.98
N PHE A 53 -14.74 1.99 -4.78
CA PHE A 53 -15.46 0.75 -4.53
C PHE A 53 -16.97 0.96 -4.34
N HIS A 54 -17.46 2.19 -4.40
CA HIS A 54 -18.90 2.46 -4.32
C HIS A 54 -19.64 1.80 -5.50
N PRO A 55 -20.83 1.20 -5.28
CA PRO A 55 -21.59 0.54 -6.35
C PRO A 55 -21.84 1.46 -7.55
N ASP A 56 -22.18 2.71 -7.28
CA ASP A 56 -22.53 3.72 -8.31
C ASP A 56 -21.33 4.38 -8.98
N THR A 57 -20.09 4.07 -8.56
CA THR A 57 -18.91 4.60 -9.24
C THR A 57 -18.87 4.05 -10.68
N PRO A 58 -18.69 4.92 -11.70
CA PRO A 58 -18.66 4.50 -13.10
C PRO A 58 -17.65 3.39 -13.36
N GLU A 59 -18.02 2.42 -14.20
CA GLU A 59 -17.17 1.28 -14.53
C GLU A 59 -15.82 1.72 -15.11
N ALA A 60 -15.80 2.76 -15.95
CA ALA A 60 -14.57 3.33 -16.51
C ALA A 60 -13.58 3.82 -15.44
N GLU A 61 -14.07 4.37 -14.34
CA GLU A 61 -13.22 4.80 -13.21
C GLU A 61 -12.66 3.59 -12.47
N LYS A 62 -13.48 2.56 -12.21
CA LYS A 62 -13.05 1.30 -11.59
C LYS A 62 -11.96 0.61 -12.41
N ILE A 63 -12.17 0.55 -13.73
CA ILE A 63 -11.20 0.00 -14.68
C ILE A 63 -9.90 0.79 -14.62
N THR A 64 -9.97 2.13 -14.70
CA THR A 64 -8.78 2.99 -14.62
C THR A 64 -8.00 2.78 -13.32
N PHE A 65 -8.70 2.64 -12.19
CA PHE A 65 -8.08 2.37 -10.90
C PHE A 65 -7.40 0.99 -10.86
N ALA A 66 -8.06 -0.05 -11.37
CA ALA A 66 -7.50 -1.39 -11.47
C ALA A 66 -6.24 -1.44 -12.36
N PHE A 67 -6.24 -0.72 -13.48
CA PHE A 67 -5.07 -0.60 -14.36
C PHE A 67 -3.88 0.04 -13.65
N LYS A 68 -4.10 1.12 -12.88
CA LYS A 68 -3.03 1.76 -12.10
C LYS A 68 -2.46 0.84 -11.01
N LEU A 69 -3.29 -0.02 -10.43
CA LEU A 69 -2.88 -0.99 -9.40
C LEU A 69 -2.05 -2.16 -10.00
N MET A 70 -2.38 -2.60 -11.21
CA MET A 70 -1.86 -3.84 -11.81
C MET A 70 -0.84 -3.67 -12.95
N ILE A 71 -0.80 -2.55 -13.68
CA ILE A 71 -0.06 -2.46 -14.97
C ILE A 71 0.74 -1.16 -15.08
N LEU A 72 1.79 -0.99 -14.27
CA LEU A 72 2.88 -0.08 -14.60
C LEU A 72 4.22 -0.71 -14.17
N GLU A 73 4.54 -1.88 -14.72
CA GLU A 73 5.94 -2.18 -15.06
C GLU A 73 6.14 -1.77 -16.53
N GLU A 74 6.90 -0.69 -16.70
CA GLU A 74 7.78 -0.35 -17.82
C GLU A 74 7.24 -0.51 -19.27
N LEU A 75 6.72 0.60 -19.82
CA LEU A 75 7.00 0.96 -21.21
C LEU A 75 7.96 2.16 -21.23
N ALA A 76 9.08 2.02 -20.52
CA ALA A 76 10.28 2.82 -20.74
C ALA A 76 11.31 1.88 -21.38
N ALA A 77 11.22 1.74 -22.70
CA ALA A 77 12.30 1.26 -23.53
C ALA A 77 13.21 2.44 -23.90
#